data_AF-A0A6J5W552-F1
#
_entry.id   AF-A0A6J5W552-F1
#
_cell.length_a   1.000
_cell.length_b   1.000
_cell.length_c   1.000
_cell.angle_alpha   90.00
_cell.angle_beta   90.00
_cell.angle_gamma   90.00
#
_symmetry.space_group_name_H-M   'P 1'
#
loop_
_entity.id
_entity.type
_entity.pdbx_description
1 polymer ?
#
loop_
_entity_poly.entity_id
_entity_poly.type
_entity_poly.pdbx_seq_one_letter_code
_entity_poly.pdbx_strand_id
1 'polypeptide(L)'
;MGKKRALILSLALGLFVFCVSAAEHYHVNARTKRISLEVHKKLKLLNKRGVKTIKSEDGDIIDCVDIYKQPAFDHPALRNHKIQMRPSSHVQNDHNSSQLVSQIWQRSGSCPDGTIPIRRIRKQDLLRATSLENFGKKMPVHSSYSPTDDKGTVYINSNRVELGPQVNRSAAILLTTGYNYIGAQGDINIWTPRVESPDEFTTAQIWLKNGPGEAFESVESGWVVNPKVYGNGATRLFVYWTVKGLIQSSGCFDLTCPGFVQTNKDIALGMVLGLVSSKMGPQYQTTFSITKV
;
A
#
# COMPACT_ATOMS: atom_id res chain seq x y z
N MET A 1 8.82 62.52 34.53
CA MET A 1 8.95 61.97 33.15
C MET A 1 8.95 60.43 33.06
N GLY A 2 9.30 59.66 34.09
CA GLY A 2 9.43 58.19 34.00
C GLY A 2 8.12 57.39 33.81
N LYS A 3 7.03 57.74 34.51
CA LYS A 3 5.78 56.94 34.50
C LYS A 3 5.06 56.93 33.13
N LYS A 4 5.03 58.06 32.40
CA LYS A 4 4.43 58.13 31.05
C LYS A 4 5.22 57.31 30.02
N ARG A 5 6.55 57.33 30.10
CA ARG A 5 7.41 56.50 29.23
C ARG A 5 7.20 55.01 29.48
N ALA A 6 7.12 54.61 30.75
CA ALA A 6 6.85 53.21 31.12
C ALA A 6 5.49 52.74 30.59
N LEU A 7 4.43 53.54 30.71
CA LEU A 7 3.10 53.20 30.21
C LEU A 7 3.08 53.03 28.68
N ILE A 8 3.76 53.93 27.95
CA ILE A 8 3.87 53.85 26.48
C ILE A 8 4.65 52.61 26.05
N LEU A 9 5.75 52.27 26.74
CA LEU A 9 6.52 51.05 26.51
C LEU A 9 5.68 49.79 26.76
N SER A 10 4.91 49.74 27.84
CA SER A 10 4.03 48.60 28.13
C SER A 10 2.91 48.43 27.09
N LEU A 11 2.29 49.53 26.64
CA LEU A 11 1.29 49.51 25.57
C LEU A 11 1.89 49.06 24.24
N ALA A 12 3.07 49.57 23.89
CA ALA A 12 3.78 49.17 22.68
C ALA A 12 4.17 47.69 22.69
N LEU A 13 4.63 47.17 23.84
CA LEU A 13 4.94 45.75 24.01
C LEU A 13 3.67 44.88 23.91
N GLY A 14 2.56 45.31 24.51
CA GLY A 14 1.27 44.62 24.41
C GLY A 14 0.73 44.57 22.97
N LEU A 15 0.79 45.69 22.25
CA LEU A 15 0.44 45.77 20.83
C LEU A 15 1.34 44.88 19.97
N PHE A 16 2.65 44.86 20.24
CA PHE A 16 3.58 44.01 19.52
C PHE A 16 3.27 42.52 19.72
N VAL A 17 3.05 42.06 20.95
CA VAL A 17 2.67 40.68 21.26
C VAL A 17 1.33 40.29 20.62
N PHE A 18 0.34 41.19 20.64
CA PHE A 18 -0.94 40.96 19.97
C PHE A 18 -0.77 40.83 18.45
N CYS A 19 0.01 41.71 17.82
CA CYS A 19 0.28 41.64 16.38
C CYS A 19 1.00 40.35 15.97
N VAL A 20 1.99 39.90 16.75
CA VAL A 20 2.70 38.63 16.49
C VAL A 20 1.76 37.44 16.59
N SER A 21 0.96 37.35 17.64
CA SER A 21 0.00 36.24 17.82
C SER A 21 -1.10 36.23 16.75
N ALA A 22 -1.61 37.40 16.34
CA ALA A 22 -2.56 37.52 15.24
C ALA A 22 -1.94 37.08 13.90
N ALA A 23 -0.68 37.45 13.63
CA ALA A 23 0.05 37.04 12.43
C ALA A 23 0.30 35.52 12.40
N GLU A 24 0.69 34.91 13.52
CA GLU A 24 0.84 33.46 13.65
C GLU A 24 -0.49 32.73 13.40
N HIS A 25 -1.58 33.19 14.02
CA HIS A 25 -2.90 32.60 13.84
C HIS A 25 -3.39 32.70 12.38
N TYR A 26 -3.17 33.85 11.73
CA TYR A 26 -3.48 34.01 10.30
C TYR A 26 -2.64 33.05 9.43
N HIS A 27 -1.34 32.94 9.71
CA HIS A 27 -0.43 32.07 8.98
C HIS A 27 -0.78 30.58 9.13
N VAL A 28 -1.12 30.14 10.35
CA VAL A 28 -1.59 28.77 10.64
C VAL A 28 -2.90 28.48 9.92
N ASN A 29 -3.86 29.42 9.93
CA ASN A 29 -5.13 29.27 9.21
C ASN A 29 -4.94 29.20 7.69
N ALA A 30 -4.08 30.05 7.13
CA ALA A 30 -3.76 30.03 5.70
C ALA A 30 -3.13 28.68 5.30
N ARG A 31 -2.18 28.17 6.10
CA ARG A 31 -1.55 26.86 5.89
C ARG A 31 -2.56 25.72 5.98
N THR A 32 -3.47 25.76 6.95
CA THR A 32 -4.51 24.73 7.14
C THR A 32 -5.48 24.69 5.96
N LYS A 33 -5.92 25.85 5.45
CA LYS A 33 -6.75 25.95 4.26
C LYS A 33 -6.06 25.36 3.02
N ARG A 34 -4.77 25.66 2.84
CA ARG A 34 -3.96 25.11 1.75
C ARG A 34 -3.85 23.58 1.82
N ILE A 35 -3.49 23.03 2.96
CA ILE A 35 -3.41 21.57 3.17
C ILE A 35 -4.77 20.92 2.91
N SER A 36 -5.86 21.50 3.43
CA SER A 36 -7.21 20.97 3.20
C SER A 36 -7.58 20.93 1.70
N LEU A 37 -7.20 21.96 0.94
CA LEU A 37 -7.42 22.01 -0.51
C LEU A 37 -6.58 20.95 -1.26
N GLU A 38 -5.29 20.81 -0.91
CA GLU A 38 -4.39 19.81 -1.49
C GLU A 38 -4.89 18.38 -1.21
N VAL A 39 -5.31 18.11 0.03
CA VAL A 39 -5.95 16.85 0.44
C VAL A 39 -7.23 16.59 -0.35
N HIS A 40 -8.09 17.60 -0.52
CA HIS A 40 -9.33 17.44 -1.29
C HIS A 40 -9.06 17.11 -2.76
N LYS A 41 -8.09 17.80 -3.39
CA LYS A 41 -7.65 17.50 -4.77
C LYS A 41 -7.13 16.07 -4.88
N LYS A 42 -6.29 15.65 -3.92
CA LYS A 42 -5.72 14.29 -3.91
C LYS A 42 -6.79 13.21 -3.73
N LEU A 43 -7.77 13.41 -2.84
CA LEU A 43 -8.90 12.49 -2.69
C LEU A 43 -9.72 12.32 -3.97
N LYS A 44 -9.91 13.42 -4.72
CA LYS A 44 -10.64 13.41 -6.00
C LYS A 44 -9.89 12.64 -7.08
N LEU A 45 -8.56 12.65 -7.03
CA LEU A 45 -7.70 11.89 -7.95
C LEU A 45 -7.70 10.40 -7.62
N LEU A 46 -7.56 10.06 -6.33
CA LEU A 46 -7.41 8.68 -5.88
C LEU A 46 -8.72 7.88 -5.88
N ASN A 47 -9.84 8.53 -5.54
CA ASN A 47 -11.13 7.85 -5.48
C ASN A 47 -11.87 7.96 -6.81
N LYS A 48 -12.18 6.80 -7.41
CA LYS A 48 -13.01 6.70 -8.61
C LYS A 48 -14.49 6.70 -8.25
N ARG A 49 -15.33 7.13 -9.20
CA ARG A 49 -16.78 7.12 -9.01
C ARG A 49 -17.28 5.67 -9.03
N GLY A 50 -17.72 5.19 -7.87
CA GLY A 50 -18.40 3.90 -7.76
C GLY A 50 -19.82 3.93 -8.33
N VAL A 51 -20.25 2.83 -8.94
CA VAL A 51 -21.65 2.59 -9.32
C VAL A 51 -22.47 2.05 -8.15
N LYS A 52 -21.80 1.43 -7.18
CA LYS A 52 -22.35 0.94 -5.92
C LYS A 52 -21.33 1.18 -4.82
N THR A 53 -21.79 1.54 -3.63
CA THR A 53 -20.95 1.66 -2.43
C THR A 53 -21.41 0.66 -1.39
N ILE A 54 -20.46 -0.05 -0.78
CA ILE A 54 -20.68 -1.02 0.29
C ILE A 54 -19.96 -0.52 1.53
N LYS A 55 -20.63 -0.53 2.68
CA LYS A 55 -20.01 -0.27 3.98
C LYS A 55 -19.79 -1.60 4.67
N SER A 56 -18.54 -1.90 4.98
CA SER A 56 -18.15 -3.12 5.68
C SER A 56 -18.26 -2.93 7.20
N GLU A 57 -18.43 -4.01 7.94
CA GLU A 57 -18.57 -4.02 9.40
C GLU A 57 -17.33 -3.49 10.15
N ASP A 58 -16.15 -3.57 9.52
CA ASP A 58 -14.89 -3.01 10.02
C ASP A 58 -14.75 -1.49 9.77
N GLY A 59 -15.77 -0.86 9.19
CA GLY A 59 -15.82 0.59 8.93
C GLY A 59 -15.11 1.02 7.65
N ASP A 60 -14.64 0.09 6.84
CA ASP A 60 -14.20 0.39 5.48
C ASP A 60 -15.38 0.63 4.53
N ILE A 61 -15.12 1.47 3.54
CA ILE A 61 -16.07 1.79 2.47
C ILE A 61 -15.46 1.28 1.17
N ILE A 62 -16.22 0.48 0.44
CA ILE A 62 -15.82 -0.12 -0.82
C ILE A 62 -16.67 0.49 -1.92
N ASP A 63 -16.03 1.01 -2.95
CA ASP A 63 -16.68 1.48 -4.16
C ASP A 63 -16.51 0.43 -5.26
N CYS A 64 -17.63 -0.08 -5.77
CA CYS A 64 -17.64 -0.91 -6.98
C CYS A 64 -17.49 0.03 -8.17
N VAL A 65 -16.31 0.01 -8.80
CA VAL A 65 -15.94 0.91 -9.89
C VAL A 65 -15.99 0.13 -11.18
N ASP A 66 -16.59 0.72 -12.21
CA ASP A 66 -16.56 0.19 -13.59
C ASP A 66 -15.14 -0.23 -13.97
N ILE A 67 -15.00 -1.45 -14.49
CA ILE A 67 -13.70 -2.06 -14.73
C ILE A 67 -12.83 -1.21 -15.67
N TYR A 68 -13.42 -0.42 -16.57
CA TYR A 68 -12.69 0.48 -17.49
C TYR A 68 -12.42 1.87 -16.90
N LYS A 69 -12.90 2.15 -15.68
CA LYS A 69 -12.72 3.44 -14.98
C LYS A 69 -11.83 3.33 -13.73
N GLN A 70 -11.21 2.17 -13.54
CA GLN A 70 -10.28 1.93 -12.44
C GLN A 70 -8.99 2.77 -12.56
N PRO A 71 -8.22 2.95 -11.46
CA PRO A 71 -7.01 3.77 -11.45
C PRO A 71 -6.00 3.44 -12.55
N ALA A 72 -5.87 2.16 -12.94
CA ALA A 72 -4.96 1.71 -13.99
C ALA A 72 -4.96 2.61 -15.24
N PHE A 73 -6.14 3.02 -15.71
CA PHE A 73 -6.34 3.77 -16.95
C PHE A 73 -5.97 5.26 -16.87
N ASP A 74 -5.65 5.76 -15.68
CA ASP A 74 -5.02 7.09 -15.54
C ASP A 74 -3.56 7.08 -16.00
N HIS A 75 -2.92 5.91 -16.02
CA HIS A 75 -1.54 5.78 -16.49
C HIS A 75 -1.48 5.88 -18.02
N PRO A 76 -0.63 6.75 -18.60
CA PRO A 76 -0.56 6.93 -20.05
C PRO A 76 -0.36 5.63 -20.84
N ALA A 77 0.50 4.74 -20.33
CA ALA A 77 0.78 3.45 -20.99
C ALA A 77 -0.39 2.44 -20.94
N LEU A 78 -1.36 2.63 -20.04
CA LEU A 78 -2.49 1.71 -19.87
C LEU A 78 -3.82 2.29 -20.35
N ARG A 79 -3.89 3.57 -20.74
CA ARG A 79 -5.13 4.27 -21.11
C ARG A 79 -5.99 3.51 -22.14
N ASN A 80 -5.35 2.87 -23.11
CA ASN A 80 -6.02 2.12 -24.19
C ASN A 80 -5.79 0.60 -24.09
N HIS A 81 -5.37 0.12 -22.92
CA HIS A 81 -5.10 -1.30 -22.72
C HIS A 81 -6.39 -2.12 -22.83
N LYS A 82 -6.39 -3.13 -23.71
CA LYS A 82 -7.47 -4.11 -23.81
C LYS A 82 -7.36 -5.08 -22.64
N ILE A 83 -8.33 -5.03 -21.73
CA ILE A 83 -8.37 -5.90 -20.54
C ILE A 83 -8.28 -7.37 -20.95
N GLN A 84 -7.30 -8.06 -20.38
CA GLN A 84 -7.12 -9.49 -20.50
C GLN A 84 -7.77 -10.18 -19.30
N MET A 85 -8.81 -10.97 -19.54
CA MET A 85 -9.42 -11.81 -18.52
C MET A 85 -8.61 -13.09 -18.33
N ARG A 86 -8.66 -13.65 -17.12
CA ARG A 86 -8.05 -14.96 -16.84
C ARG A 86 -8.57 -16.00 -17.84
N PRO A 87 -7.70 -16.75 -18.54
CA PRO A 87 -8.16 -17.78 -19.48
C PRO A 87 -8.90 -18.90 -18.74
N SER A 88 -9.92 -19.45 -19.38
CA SER A 88 -10.72 -20.58 -18.88
C SER A 88 -9.96 -21.93 -18.91
N SER A 89 -8.83 -22.02 -19.62
CA SER A 89 -8.04 -23.24 -19.82
C SER A 89 -6.97 -23.50 -18.76
N HIS A 90 -6.82 -22.63 -17.75
CA HIS A 90 -5.88 -22.89 -16.67
C HIS A 90 -6.45 -23.98 -15.74
N VAL A 91 -5.91 -25.20 -15.87
CA VAL A 91 -6.17 -26.35 -15.00
C VAL A 91 -6.05 -25.90 -13.55
N GLN A 92 -7.17 -25.87 -12.84
CA GLN A 92 -7.15 -25.85 -11.38
C GLN A 92 -6.53 -27.19 -10.98
N ASN A 93 -5.39 -27.17 -10.30
CA ASN A 93 -5.04 -28.33 -9.49
C ASN A 93 -6.14 -28.42 -8.41
N ASP A 94 -6.96 -29.45 -8.51
CA ASP A 94 -8.04 -29.84 -7.58
C ASP A 94 -7.49 -30.24 -6.20
N HIS A 95 -6.68 -29.38 -5.58
CA HIS A 95 -6.48 -29.44 -4.15
C HIS A 95 -7.65 -28.70 -3.51
N ASN A 96 -8.69 -29.48 -3.15
CA ASN A 96 -9.79 -29.16 -2.24
C ASN A 96 -9.96 -27.66 -2.00
N SER A 97 -10.80 -27.02 -2.84
CA SER A 97 -11.38 -25.69 -2.64
C SER A 97 -10.61 -24.88 -1.60
N SER A 98 -9.52 -24.26 -2.07
CA SER A 98 -8.87 -23.11 -1.42
C SER A 98 -9.87 -22.43 -0.50
N GLN A 99 -9.61 -22.34 0.80
CA GLN A 99 -10.37 -21.43 1.65
C GLN A 99 -10.31 -20.09 0.93
N LEU A 100 -11.41 -19.76 0.24
CA LEU A 100 -11.52 -18.57 -0.59
C LEU A 100 -11.06 -17.45 0.34
N VAL A 101 -10.15 -16.60 -0.11
CA VAL A 101 -9.65 -15.47 0.70
C VAL A 101 -10.88 -14.72 1.20
N SER A 102 -11.30 -15.02 2.44
CA SER A 102 -12.57 -14.54 2.95
C SER A 102 -12.28 -13.15 3.43
N GLN A 103 -12.96 -12.18 2.84
CA GLN A 103 -12.79 -10.79 3.20
C GLN A 103 -14.05 -10.33 3.92
N ILE A 104 -13.86 -9.64 5.04
CA ILE A 104 -14.95 -9.26 5.93
C ILE A 104 -16.07 -8.51 5.19
N TRP A 105 -15.70 -7.63 4.26
CA TRP A 105 -16.66 -6.83 3.48
C TRP A 105 -17.64 -7.66 2.65
N GLN A 106 -17.30 -8.90 2.29
CA GLN A 106 -18.18 -9.78 1.49
C GLN A 106 -19.47 -10.12 2.25
N ARG A 107 -19.46 -10.03 3.59
CA ARG A 107 -20.67 -10.18 4.43
C ARG A 107 -21.68 -9.04 4.22
N SER A 108 -21.20 -7.88 3.76
CA SER A 108 -22.02 -6.69 3.52
C SER A 108 -22.53 -6.58 2.08
N GLY A 109 -22.17 -7.53 1.21
CA GLY A 109 -22.66 -7.65 -0.15
C GLY A 109 -21.54 -7.86 -1.18
N SER A 110 -21.91 -7.76 -2.46
CA SER A 110 -21.02 -7.99 -3.60
C SER A 110 -21.08 -6.85 -4.63
N CYS A 111 -20.06 -6.76 -5.47
CA CYS A 111 -20.02 -5.83 -6.59
C CYS A 111 -20.73 -6.41 -7.85
N PRO A 112 -21.45 -5.57 -8.64
CA PRO A 112 -22.06 -5.99 -9.90
C PRO A 112 -21.03 -6.46 -10.94
N ASP A 113 -21.49 -7.23 -11.92
CA ASP A 113 -20.66 -7.59 -13.07
C ASP A 113 -20.17 -6.36 -13.84
N GLY A 114 -18.97 -6.46 -14.43
CA GLY A 114 -18.31 -5.34 -15.11
C GLY A 114 -17.72 -4.29 -14.17
N THR A 115 -17.63 -4.57 -12.86
CA THR A 115 -17.02 -3.69 -11.87
C THR A 115 -15.94 -4.38 -11.05
N ILE A 116 -15.09 -3.61 -10.38
CA ILE A 116 -14.14 -4.09 -9.39
C ILE A 116 -14.32 -3.36 -8.05
N PRO A 117 -14.15 -4.03 -6.91
CA PRO A 117 -14.20 -3.39 -5.60
C PRO A 117 -12.90 -2.64 -5.32
N ILE A 118 -13.02 -1.37 -4.94
CA ILE A 118 -11.89 -0.52 -4.54
C ILE A 118 -12.14 0.07 -3.16
N ARG A 119 -11.17 -0.05 -2.25
CA ARG A 119 -11.24 0.64 -0.95
C ARG A 119 -11.24 2.14 -1.15
N ARG A 120 -12.24 2.84 -0.59
CA ARG A 120 -12.27 4.30 -0.57
C ARG A 120 -11.19 4.84 0.36
N ILE A 121 -10.34 5.70 -0.18
CA ILE A 121 -9.31 6.42 0.58
C ILE A 121 -9.98 7.62 1.26
N ARG A 122 -9.80 7.73 2.59
CA ARG A 122 -10.42 8.78 3.41
C ARG A 122 -9.44 9.93 3.67
N LYS A 123 -9.97 11.09 4.06
CA LYS A 123 -9.16 12.26 4.47
C LYS A 123 -8.12 11.89 5.53
N GLN A 124 -8.54 11.15 6.56
CA GLN A 124 -7.65 10.68 7.62
C GLN A 124 -6.53 9.77 7.11
N ASP A 125 -6.74 9.04 6.01
CA ASP A 125 -5.72 8.17 5.43
C ASP A 125 -4.57 8.98 4.84
N LEU A 126 -4.90 10.09 4.17
CA LEU A 126 -3.89 11.00 3.62
C LEU A 126 -3.18 11.81 4.70
N LEU A 127 -3.87 12.17 5.79
CA LEU A 127 -3.27 12.93 6.89
C LEU A 127 -2.28 12.12 7.74
N ARG A 128 -2.31 10.77 7.66
CA ARG A 128 -1.31 9.89 8.30
C ARG A 128 -0.03 9.74 7.47
N ALA A 129 -0.06 10.06 6.18
CA ALA A 129 1.13 9.94 5.35
C ALA A 129 2.13 11.05 5.65
N THR A 130 3.43 10.75 5.50
CA THR A 130 4.52 11.72 5.61
C THR A 130 4.36 12.86 4.59
N SER A 131 3.85 12.55 3.39
CA SER A 131 3.41 13.54 2.41
C SER A 131 2.32 12.94 1.52
N LEU A 132 1.58 13.79 0.79
CA LEU A 132 0.52 13.36 -0.12
C LEU A 132 1.06 12.58 -1.33
N GLU A 133 2.31 12.84 -1.72
CA GLU A 133 3.03 12.19 -2.82
C GLU A 133 3.52 10.80 -2.44
N ASN A 134 3.75 10.57 -1.14
CA ASN A 134 4.26 9.32 -0.59
C ASN A 134 3.16 8.41 -0.01
N PHE A 135 1.90 8.83 -0.02
CA PHE A 135 0.80 7.98 0.41
C PHE A 135 0.77 6.66 -0.40
N GLY A 136 0.74 5.54 0.31
CA GLY A 136 0.76 4.20 -0.28
C GLY A 136 2.12 3.72 -0.77
N LYS A 137 3.18 4.52 -0.75
CA LYS A 137 4.52 4.07 -1.14
C LYS A 137 5.23 3.42 0.04
N LYS A 138 6.05 2.38 -0.23
CA LYS A 138 7.08 1.97 0.72
C LYS A 138 8.12 3.09 0.80
N MET A 139 8.50 3.47 2.02
CA MET A 139 9.56 4.46 2.21
C MET A 139 10.85 3.94 1.55
N PRO A 140 11.56 4.78 0.77
CA PRO A 140 12.89 4.43 0.30
C PRO A 140 13.76 4.07 1.51
N VAL A 141 14.46 2.94 1.43
CA VAL A 141 15.39 2.51 2.48
C VAL A 141 16.62 3.41 2.39
N HIS A 142 16.54 4.62 2.93
CA HIS A 142 17.59 5.64 2.82
C HIS A 142 18.47 5.79 4.07
N SER A 143 18.34 4.96 5.12
CA SER A 143 19.05 5.25 6.37
C SER A 143 19.44 4.05 7.25
N SER A 144 19.65 2.85 6.69
CA SER A 144 20.17 1.73 7.48
C SER A 144 20.89 0.69 6.61
N TYR A 145 21.63 1.12 5.58
CA TYR A 145 22.63 0.25 4.98
C TYR A 145 23.97 0.63 5.57
N SER A 146 24.46 -0.19 6.50
CA SER A 146 25.90 -0.24 6.68
C SER A 146 26.49 -0.85 5.39
N PRO A 147 27.64 -0.37 4.87
CA PRO A 147 28.39 -1.07 3.84
C PRO A 147 28.75 -2.52 4.24
N THR A 148 28.63 -2.84 5.54
CA THR A 148 28.86 -4.16 6.13
C THR A 148 27.61 -5.02 6.25
N ASP A 149 26.41 -4.51 5.91
CA ASP A 149 25.21 -5.34 5.92
C ASP A 149 25.34 -6.40 4.83
N ASP A 150 25.15 -7.65 5.23
CA ASP A 150 25.40 -8.81 4.40
C ASP A 150 24.46 -8.81 3.19
N LYS A 151 24.93 -8.25 2.08
CA LYS A 151 24.27 -8.37 0.77
C LYS A 151 24.46 -9.82 0.37
N GLY A 152 23.48 -10.66 0.73
CA GLY A 152 23.47 -12.08 0.41
C GLY A 152 23.93 -12.28 -1.03
N THR A 153 25.07 -12.93 -1.19
CA THR A 153 25.68 -13.19 -2.48
C THR A 153 25.75 -14.70 -2.67
N VAL A 154 25.34 -15.17 -3.84
CA VAL A 154 25.47 -16.57 -4.23
C VAL A 154 26.24 -16.67 -5.53
N TYR A 155 26.99 -17.76 -5.69
CA TYR A 155 27.70 -18.06 -6.94
C TYR A 155 26.94 -19.17 -7.67
N ILE A 156 26.55 -18.90 -8.92
CA ILE A 156 25.88 -19.87 -9.80
C ILE A 156 26.74 -19.99 -11.07
N ASN A 157 27.28 -21.19 -11.34
CA ASN A 157 28.16 -21.43 -12.49
C ASN A 157 29.31 -20.41 -12.59
N SER A 158 29.97 -20.13 -11.47
CA SER A 158 31.04 -19.12 -11.33
C SER A 158 30.63 -17.65 -11.53
N ASN A 159 29.35 -17.37 -11.77
CA ASN A 159 28.83 -16.00 -11.81
C ASN A 159 28.37 -15.57 -10.41
N ARG A 160 28.89 -14.43 -9.95
CA ARG A 160 28.46 -13.79 -8.70
C ARG A 160 27.09 -13.14 -8.91
N VAL A 161 26.11 -13.49 -8.08
CA VAL A 161 24.76 -12.91 -8.10
C VAL A 161 24.44 -12.28 -6.75
N GLU A 162 24.04 -11.01 -6.77
CA GLU A 162 23.60 -10.28 -5.59
C GLU A 162 22.09 -10.45 -5.38
N LEU A 163 21.69 -10.99 -4.23
CA LEU A 163 20.28 -11.24 -3.86
C LEU A 163 19.56 -9.99 -3.33
N GLY A 164 20.29 -8.88 -3.23
CA GLY A 164 19.83 -7.68 -2.56
C GLY A 164 19.72 -7.87 -1.04
N PRO A 165 19.54 -6.76 -0.31
CA PRO A 165 19.51 -6.77 1.15
C PRO A 165 18.28 -7.47 1.73
N GLN A 166 18.47 -8.29 2.76
CA GLN A 166 17.41 -8.98 3.52
C GLN A 166 17.24 -8.36 4.92
N VAL A 167 17.03 -7.05 4.98
CA VAL A 167 16.89 -6.34 6.25
C VAL A 167 15.48 -6.57 6.83
N ASN A 168 15.42 -6.84 8.14
CA ASN A 168 14.20 -7.01 8.93
C ASN A 168 13.21 -8.02 8.34
N ARG A 169 13.72 -9.07 7.68
CA ARG A 169 12.91 -10.13 7.08
C ARG A 169 13.64 -11.46 7.09
N SER A 170 12.87 -12.54 7.12
CA SER A 170 13.34 -13.88 6.78
C SER A 170 12.78 -14.25 5.41
N ALA A 171 13.61 -14.81 4.53
CA ALA A 171 13.22 -15.17 3.18
C ALA A 171 13.90 -16.47 2.73
N ALA A 172 13.16 -17.30 2.00
CA ALA A 172 13.71 -18.36 1.17
C ALA A 172 13.69 -17.89 -0.29
N ILE A 173 14.82 -17.99 -0.99
CA ILE A 173 14.98 -17.44 -2.33
C ILE A 173 15.35 -18.57 -3.28
N LEU A 174 14.54 -18.75 -4.32
CA LEU A 174 14.87 -19.57 -5.47
C LEU A 174 15.33 -18.67 -6.61
N LEU A 175 16.54 -18.93 -7.12
CA LEU A 175 17.19 -18.11 -8.14
C LEU A 175 17.55 -18.96 -9.35
N THR A 176 17.55 -18.34 -10.54
CA THR A 176 18.09 -18.94 -11.76
C THR A 176 18.80 -17.86 -12.57
N THR A 177 19.81 -18.25 -13.35
CA THR A 177 20.56 -17.38 -14.27
C THR A 177 20.46 -17.95 -15.68
N GLY A 178 20.11 -17.11 -16.66
CA GLY A 178 19.92 -17.54 -18.05
C GLY A 178 18.57 -18.24 -18.34
N TYR A 179 17.75 -18.49 -17.33
CA TYR A 179 16.38 -18.97 -17.46
C TYR A 179 15.42 -18.01 -16.75
N ASN A 180 14.11 -18.26 -16.88
CA ASN A 180 13.07 -17.52 -16.20
C ASN A 180 12.08 -18.45 -15.50
N TYR A 181 11.65 -18.08 -14.30
CA TYR A 181 10.45 -18.66 -13.70
C TYR A 181 9.22 -17.97 -14.31
N ILE A 182 8.19 -18.76 -14.61
CA ILE A 182 6.90 -18.25 -15.10
C ILE A 182 5.91 -17.96 -13.96
N GLY A 183 6.29 -18.22 -12.71
CA GLY A 183 5.44 -17.94 -11.57
C GLY A 183 6.01 -18.42 -10.26
N ALA A 184 5.30 -18.08 -9.19
CA ALA A 184 5.54 -18.53 -7.83
C ALA A 184 4.20 -18.74 -7.13
N GLN A 185 4.11 -19.77 -6.29
CA GLN A 185 2.95 -20.01 -5.44
C GLN A 185 3.44 -20.38 -4.05
N GLY A 186 2.73 -19.93 -3.02
CA GLY A 186 3.00 -20.30 -1.65
C GLY A 186 1.75 -20.27 -0.80
N ASP A 187 1.61 -21.27 0.07
CA ASP A 187 0.60 -21.28 1.12
C ASP A 187 1.15 -20.53 2.33
N ILE A 188 0.45 -19.47 2.73
CA ILE A 188 0.90 -18.59 3.80
C ILE A 188 -0.17 -18.56 4.89
N ASN A 189 0.25 -18.89 6.10
CA ASN A 189 -0.56 -18.80 7.30
C ASN A 189 -0.88 -17.31 7.60
N ILE A 190 -2.14 -17.00 7.91
CA ILE A 190 -2.64 -15.64 8.08
C ILE A 190 -2.56 -15.25 9.55
N TRP A 191 -1.78 -14.23 9.89
CA TRP A 191 -1.65 -13.73 11.27
C TRP A 191 -1.93 -12.24 11.35
N THR A 192 -2.28 -11.77 12.56
CA THR A 192 -2.36 -10.34 12.90
C THR A 192 -1.25 -9.96 13.87
N PRO A 193 0.01 -9.91 13.43
CA PRO A 193 1.10 -9.44 14.26
C PRO A 193 0.91 -7.97 14.64
N ARG A 194 1.32 -7.62 15.86
CA ARG A 194 1.39 -6.23 16.31
C ARG A 194 2.64 -5.58 15.74
N VAL A 195 2.48 -4.41 15.11
CA VAL A 195 3.58 -3.50 14.79
C VAL A 195 3.80 -2.53 15.96
N GLU A 196 5.05 -2.14 16.21
CA GLU A 196 5.40 -1.31 17.38
C GLU A 196 5.02 0.15 17.15
N SER A 197 5.31 0.68 15.95
CA SER A 197 4.99 2.05 15.55
C SER A 197 3.92 2.11 14.44
N PRO A 198 3.05 3.14 14.40
CA PRO A 198 2.12 3.37 13.30
C PRO A 198 2.80 3.61 11.94
N ASP A 199 4.08 3.98 11.94
CA ASP A 199 4.89 4.20 10.73
C ASP A 199 5.52 2.90 10.18
N GLU A 200 5.40 1.80 10.91
CA GLU A 200 5.91 0.49 10.52
C GLU A 200 4.84 -0.37 9.86
N PHE A 201 5.30 -1.43 9.18
CA PHE A 201 4.42 -2.45 8.64
C PHE A 201 5.12 -3.81 8.69
N THR A 202 4.32 -4.87 8.61
CA THR A 202 4.81 -6.25 8.48
C THR A 202 3.99 -7.01 7.44
N THR A 203 4.62 -7.97 6.77
CA THR A 203 4.05 -8.73 5.66
C THR A 203 4.46 -10.19 5.73
N ALA A 204 3.60 -11.10 5.31
CA ALA A 204 4.01 -12.38 4.76
C ALA A 204 3.49 -12.50 3.33
N GLN A 205 4.38 -12.89 2.40
CA GLN A 205 4.16 -12.68 0.98
C GLN A 205 5.08 -13.55 0.11
N ILE A 206 4.68 -13.72 -1.14
CA ILE A 206 5.54 -14.19 -2.23
C ILE A 206 5.97 -13.02 -3.11
N TRP A 207 7.13 -13.16 -3.74
CA TRP A 207 7.64 -12.20 -4.73
C TRP A 207 8.05 -12.93 -6.00
N LEU A 208 7.72 -12.35 -7.16
CA LEU A 208 8.39 -12.66 -8.41
C LEU A 208 9.24 -11.45 -8.77
N LYS A 209 10.57 -11.64 -8.85
CA LYS A 209 11.53 -10.56 -9.09
C LYS A 209 12.33 -10.79 -10.37
N ASN A 210 12.67 -9.70 -11.04
CA ASN A 210 13.56 -9.70 -12.20
C ASN A 210 14.60 -8.58 -12.06
N GLY A 211 15.88 -8.92 -12.12
CA GLY A 211 17.01 -7.98 -11.99
C GLY A 211 17.89 -8.22 -10.77
N PRO A 212 19.16 -7.78 -10.80
CA PRO A 212 20.14 -8.02 -9.74
C PRO A 212 20.09 -6.98 -8.61
N GLY A 213 20.47 -7.39 -7.39
CA GLY A 213 20.72 -6.49 -6.27
C GLY A 213 19.53 -5.59 -5.92
N GLU A 214 19.71 -4.28 -6.04
CA GLU A 214 18.67 -3.27 -5.74
C GLU A 214 17.94 -2.78 -7.00
N ALA A 215 18.41 -3.17 -8.19
CA ALA A 215 17.88 -2.81 -9.49
C ALA A 215 16.99 -3.94 -10.03
N PHE A 216 15.81 -4.10 -9.41
CA PHE A 216 14.85 -5.12 -9.80
C PHE A 216 13.44 -4.56 -10.03
N GLU A 217 12.68 -5.29 -10.83
CA GLU A 217 11.23 -5.20 -10.88
C GLU A 217 10.67 -6.31 -10.00
N SER A 218 9.62 -6.02 -9.22
CA SER A 218 8.94 -7.02 -8.41
C SER A 218 7.43 -6.96 -8.62
N VAL A 219 6.81 -8.13 -8.55
CA VAL A 219 5.38 -8.29 -8.26
C VAL A 219 5.28 -9.06 -6.95
N GLU A 220 4.45 -8.58 -6.04
CA GLU A 220 4.37 -9.07 -4.67
C GLU A 220 2.90 -9.25 -4.30
N SER A 221 2.58 -10.35 -3.63
CA SER A 221 1.24 -10.64 -3.14
C SER A 221 1.31 -11.38 -1.81
N GLY A 222 0.41 -11.03 -0.89
CA GLY A 222 0.37 -11.64 0.43
C GLY A 222 -0.63 -10.95 1.34
N TRP A 223 -0.38 -11.04 2.65
CA TRP A 223 -1.07 -10.24 3.65
C TRP A 223 -0.14 -9.24 4.33
N VAL A 224 -0.70 -8.11 4.77
CA VAL A 224 0.01 -7.02 5.41
C VAL A 224 -0.74 -6.50 6.63
N VAL A 225 0.00 -6.07 7.65
CA VAL A 225 -0.47 -5.17 8.71
C VAL A 225 0.26 -3.83 8.53
N ASN A 226 -0.46 -2.77 8.16
CA ASN A 226 0.11 -1.45 7.86
C ASN A 226 -0.84 -0.32 8.33
N PRO A 227 -0.72 0.11 9.60
CA PRO A 227 -1.56 1.18 10.14
C PRO A 227 -1.38 2.52 9.43
N LYS A 228 -0.21 2.82 8.88
CA LYS A 228 0.03 4.05 8.11
C LYS A 228 -0.92 4.16 6.93
N VAL A 229 -1.00 3.11 6.11
CA VAL A 229 -1.82 3.08 4.89
C VAL A 229 -3.31 2.88 5.22
N TYR A 230 -3.65 1.92 6.07
CA TYR A 230 -5.05 1.51 6.28
C TYR A 230 -5.73 2.11 7.52
N GLY A 231 -4.95 2.61 8.48
CA GLY A 231 -5.47 3.30 9.66
C GLY A 231 -5.83 2.39 10.83
N ASN A 232 -5.55 1.10 10.72
CA ASN A 232 -5.75 0.10 11.77
C ASN A 232 -4.69 -1.00 11.67
N GLY A 233 -4.59 -1.80 12.73
CA GLY A 233 -3.70 -2.96 12.80
C GLY A 233 -4.30 -4.26 12.23
N ALA A 234 -5.33 -4.19 11.39
CA ALA A 234 -5.95 -5.38 10.83
C ALA A 234 -5.11 -5.97 9.69
N THR A 235 -5.09 -7.30 9.61
CA THR A 235 -4.41 -8.03 8.52
C THR A 235 -5.22 -7.94 7.24
N ARG A 236 -4.58 -7.47 6.17
CA ARG A 236 -5.24 -7.15 4.91
C ARG A 236 -4.56 -7.85 3.75
N LEU A 237 -5.36 -8.27 2.76
CA LEU A 237 -4.83 -8.68 1.47
C LEU A 237 -4.13 -7.49 0.82
N PHE A 238 -2.95 -7.68 0.26
CA PHE A 238 -2.31 -6.63 -0.52
C PHE A 238 -1.59 -7.16 -1.75
N VAL A 239 -1.39 -6.23 -2.68
CA VAL A 239 -0.45 -6.36 -3.78
C VAL A 239 0.52 -5.18 -3.74
N TYR A 240 1.76 -5.43 -4.17
CA TYR A 240 2.74 -4.39 -4.43
C TYR A 240 3.51 -4.73 -5.70
N TRP A 241 3.97 -3.72 -6.43
CA TRP A 241 4.78 -3.91 -7.62
C TRP A 241 5.83 -2.80 -7.75
N THR A 242 6.95 -3.05 -8.43
CA THR A 242 7.99 -2.04 -8.70
C THR A 242 8.45 -2.10 -10.15
N VAL A 243 8.89 -0.94 -10.68
CA VAL A 243 9.51 -0.83 -12.02
C VAL A 243 10.96 -0.35 -11.95
N LYS A 244 11.36 0.33 -10.87
CA LYS A 244 12.70 0.95 -10.73
C LYS A 244 13.44 0.55 -9.45
N GLY A 245 13.21 -0.65 -8.94
CA GLY A 245 13.94 -1.18 -7.78
C GLY A 245 13.61 -0.50 -6.44
N LEU A 246 14.50 -0.73 -5.46
CA LEU A 246 14.36 -0.27 -4.08
C LEU A 246 14.69 1.22 -3.89
N ILE A 247 15.65 1.74 -4.66
CA ILE A 247 16.18 3.10 -4.49
C ILE A 247 15.18 4.14 -5.01
N GLN A 248 14.53 3.86 -6.14
CA GLN A 248 13.55 4.75 -6.77
C GLN A 248 12.15 4.15 -6.60
N SER A 249 11.74 3.88 -5.36
CA SER A 249 10.43 3.29 -5.00
C SER A 249 9.30 3.85 -5.87
N SER A 250 8.93 3.05 -6.88
CA SER A 250 8.01 3.44 -7.95
C SER A 250 6.60 2.91 -7.71
N GLY A 251 6.50 1.86 -6.91
CA GLY A 251 5.26 1.18 -6.55
C GLY A 251 4.48 1.85 -5.43
N CYS A 252 3.23 1.41 -5.32
CA CYS A 252 2.37 1.69 -4.16
C CYS A 252 1.61 0.43 -3.78
N PHE A 253 1.15 0.38 -2.52
CA PHE A 253 0.22 -0.65 -2.05
C PHE A 253 -1.10 -0.57 -2.82
N ASP A 254 -1.56 -1.73 -3.29
CA ASP A 254 -2.84 -1.94 -3.95
C ASP A 254 -3.04 -1.01 -5.16
N LEU A 255 -4.26 -0.47 -5.31
CA LEU A 255 -4.66 0.46 -6.36
C LEU A 255 -4.37 1.93 -6.00
N THR A 256 -3.53 2.20 -4.99
CA THR A 256 -3.19 3.59 -4.58
C THR A 256 -2.46 4.35 -5.69
N CYS A 257 -1.73 3.63 -6.55
CA CYS A 257 -1.08 4.17 -7.73
C CYS A 257 -1.47 3.34 -8.96
N PRO A 258 -1.56 3.97 -10.14
CA PRO A 258 -1.91 3.25 -11.35
C PRO A 258 -0.71 2.43 -11.85
N GLY A 259 -0.95 1.18 -12.25
CA GLY A 259 0.13 0.33 -12.78
C GLY A 259 -0.24 -1.10 -13.16
N PHE A 260 -1.39 -1.59 -12.70
CA PHE A 260 -1.95 -2.86 -13.15
C PHE A 260 -3.47 -2.76 -13.23
N VAL A 261 -4.07 -3.66 -14.00
CA VAL A 261 -5.52 -3.79 -14.15
C VAL A 261 -6.00 -4.90 -13.22
N GLN A 262 -6.86 -4.56 -12.26
CA GLN A 262 -7.62 -5.55 -11.51
C GLN A 262 -8.85 -5.97 -12.33
N THR A 263 -9.15 -7.27 -12.33
CA THR A 263 -10.25 -7.86 -13.12
C THR A 263 -11.27 -8.61 -12.28
N ASN A 264 -10.94 -8.94 -11.04
CA ASN A 264 -11.81 -9.71 -10.15
C ASN A 264 -12.76 -8.77 -9.37
N LYS A 265 -14.06 -9.09 -9.40
CA LYS A 265 -15.13 -8.34 -8.73
C LYS A 265 -15.41 -8.79 -7.28
N ASP A 266 -14.94 -9.99 -6.93
CA ASP A 266 -15.24 -10.68 -5.68
C ASP A 266 -14.11 -10.51 -4.64
N ILE A 267 -12.92 -10.11 -5.08
CA ILE A 267 -11.75 -9.86 -4.21
C ILE A 267 -11.34 -8.40 -4.32
N ALA A 268 -11.17 -7.75 -3.18
CA ALA A 268 -10.78 -6.36 -3.06
C ALA A 268 -9.41 -6.22 -2.42
N LEU A 269 -8.49 -5.51 -3.06
CA LEU A 269 -7.17 -5.23 -2.50
C LEU A 269 -7.27 -4.24 -1.32
N GLY A 270 -6.40 -4.42 -0.34
CA GLY A 270 -6.37 -3.62 0.88
C GLY A 270 -7.50 -3.92 1.87
N MET A 271 -8.30 -4.97 1.66
CA MET A 271 -9.40 -5.37 2.56
C MET A 271 -8.98 -6.35 3.64
N VAL A 272 -9.66 -6.30 4.78
CA VAL A 272 -9.39 -7.16 5.94
C VAL A 272 -9.74 -8.61 5.63
N LEU A 273 -8.79 -9.50 5.97
CA LEU A 273 -8.97 -10.94 5.93
C LEU A 273 -9.80 -11.39 7.13
N GLY A 274 -10.84 -12.19 6.88
CA GLY A 274 -11.84 -12.54 7.88
C GLY A 274 -11.44 -13.64 8.85
N LEU A 275 -10.50 -14.51 8.47
CA LEU A 275 -10.00 -15.59 9.32
C LEU A 275 -8.50 -15.41 9.54
N VAL A 276 -8.09 -15.37 10.81
CA VAL A 276 -6.69 -15.17 11.23
C VAL A 276 -6.33 -16.18 12.31
N SER A 277 -5.09 -16.65 12.27
CA SER A 277 -4.54 -17.66 13.17
C SER A 277 -4.22 -17.11 14.55
N SER A 278 -4.11 -18.02 15.51
CA SER A 278 -3.80 -17.70 16.92
C SER A 278 -2.86 -18.72 17.56
N LYS A 279 -2.11 -18.32 18.59
CA LYS A 279 -0.97 -19.09 19.16
C LYS A 279 -1.33 -20.49 19.68
N MET A 280 -2.58 -20.74 20.02
CA MET A 280 -3.07 -22.04 20.52
C MET A 280 -4.50 -22.32 20.03
N GLY A 281 -4.87 -21.72 18.91
CA GLY A 281 -6.21 -21.87 18.33
C GLY A 281 -6.14 -22.29 16.86
N PRO A 282 -7.27 -22.19 16.15
CA PRO A 282 -7.35 -22.55 14.74
C PRO A 282 -6.29 -21.83 13.91
N GLN A 283 -5.71 -22.55 12.95
CA GLN A 283 -4.78 -22.01 11.97
C GLN A 283 -5.51 -21.86 10.64
N TYR A 284 -5.34 -20.70 10.01
CA TYR A 284 -5.89 -20.37 8.71
C TYR A 284 -4.75 -20.03 7.77
N GLN A 285 -4.78 -20.58 6.57
CA GLN A 285 -3.80 -20.31 5.54
C GLN A 285 -4.49 -20.02 4.22
N THR A 286 -3.79 -19.31 3.35
CA THR A 286 -4.27 -19.08 2.00
C THR A 286 -3.14 -19.16 0.99
N THR A 287 -3.49 -19.58 -0.22
CA THR A 287 -2.56 -19.72 -1.33
C THR A 287 -2.44 -18.39 -2.06
N PHE A 288 -1.23 -17.85 -2.11
CA PHE A 288 -0.90 -16.72 -2.96
C PHE A 288 -0.16 -17.23 -4.19
N SER A 289 -0.55 -16.77 -5.37
CA SER A 289 0.10 -17.13 -6.63
C SER A 289 0.35 -15.90 -7.50
N ILE A 290 1.49 -15.92 -8.18
CA ILE A 290 1.86 -14.99 -9.25
C ILE A 290 2.22 -15.86 -10.43
N THR A 291 1.56 -15.67 -11.57
CA THR A 291 1.81 -16.49 -12.76
C THR A 291 1.79 -15.60 -14.00
N LYS A 292 2.80 -15.76 -14.83
CA LYS A 292 2.86 -15.25 -16.20
C LYS A 292 2.11 -16.26 -17.07
N VAL A 293 1.02 -15.79 -17.65
CA VAL A 293 0.16 -16.55 -18.56
C VAL A 293 0.54 -16.25 -20.01
#